data_AF-A0A3M1H0X5-F1
#
_entry.id   AF-A0A3M1H0X5-F1
#
_cell.length_a   1.000
_cell.length_b   1.000
_cell.length_c   1.000
_cell.angle_alpha   90.00
_cell.angle_beta   90.00
_cell.angle_gamma   90.00
#
_symmetry.space_group_name_H-M   'P 1'
#
loop_
_entity.id
_entity.type
_entity.pdbx_description
1 polymer ?
#
loop_
_entity_poly.entity_id
_entity_poly.type
_entity_poly.pdbx_seq_one_letter_code
_entity_poly.pdbx_strand_id
1 'polypeptide(L)'
;YELAHIPGAVNIGAKALFTADKLAMIPADKPVVVYCYTGQTSSQVVSVLNMLGYDAKSLLFGFPSWAYVEGLKGPKPFDRAVDGHDYMVSTEAVEASGSFDQPAPLADTVAAAAEAYFSKGTKNIKASDVFENLNDGDASNDPFLIDVRKPEDYAAGHIPGAVNMSAKTFFTPENLAKIPADKQIVVNCYTGQTASQVVSVLNMLGYDAYNLKFGFAAWSPSGVYKFNVADSPMYRFEGTGVAAEAPAAEAPATAEQAPATLPVSGGVPVDFNWVYFLVGGGLLGAGVYLRRK
;
A
#
# COMPACT_ATOMS: atom_id res chain seq x y z
N TYR A 1 17.62 -4.67 11.32
CA TYR A 1 18.08 -3.51 12.10
C TYR A 1 19.33 -3.87 12.90
N GLU A 2 19.24 -4.77 13.89
CA GLU A 2 20.42 -5.20 14.69
C GLU A 2 21.57 -5.77 13.84
N LEU A 3 21.26 -6.52 12.78
CA LEU A 3 22.29 -7.07 11.89
C LEU A 3 22.95 -5.99 11.01
N ALA A 4 22.14 -5.09 10.47
CA ALA A 4 22.56 -3.97 9.64
C ALA A 4 21.40 -2.96 9.53
N HIS A 5 21.76 -1.68 9.44
CA HIS A 5 20.84 -0.55 9.23
C HIS A 5 21.58 0.61 8.56
N ILE A 6 20.83 1.52 7.95
CA ILE A 6 21.39 2.75 7.37
C ILE A 6 21.88 3.64 8.54
N PRO A 7 23.11 4.18 8.50
CA PRO A 7 23.61 5.06 9.56
C PRO A 7 22.65 6.20 9.89
N GLY A 8 22.38 6.42 11.17
CA GLY A 8 21.44 7.45 11.65
C GLY A 8 19.96 7.08 11.53
N ALA A 9 19.62 5.88 11.05
CA ALA A 9 18.24 5.41 11.06
C ALA A 9 17.73 5.19 12.49
N VAL A 10 16.43 5.40 12.71
CA VAL A 10 15.74 5.08 13.96
C VAL A 10 14.85 3.86 13.73
N ASN A 11 14.89 2.88 14.62
CA ASN A 11 14.05 1.69 14.53
C ASN A 11 12.68 1.92 15.18
N ILE A 12 11.67 2.21 14.38
CA ILE A 12 10.27 2.17 14.81
C ILE A 12 9.58 1.01 14.07
N GLY A 13 9.26 -0.04 14.80
CA GLY A 13 8.60 -1.21 14.22
C GLY A 13 7.19 -0.86 13.72
N ALA A 14 6.85 -1.27 12.49
CA ALA A 14 5.57 -0.96 11.87
C ALA A 14 4.35 -1.30 12.75
N LYS A 15 4.43 -2.36 13.55
CA LYS A 15 3.35 -2.78 14.47
C LYS A 15 2.97 -1.74 15.52
N ALA A 16 3.93 -0.92 15.95
CA ALA A 16 3.74 0.08 16.99
C ALA A 16 3.80 1.52 16.45
N LEU A 17 4.13 1.71 15.16
CA LEU A 17 4.45 3.02 14.60
C LEU A 17 3.33 4.06 14.76
N PHE A 18 2.07 3.62 14.69
CA PHE A 18 0.91 4.51 14.70
C PHE A 18 0.33 4.80 16.08
N THR A 19 0.98 4.38 17.16
CA THR A 19 0.65 4.86 18.50
C THR A 19 1.08 6.32 18.65
N ALA A 20 0.37 7.07 19.50
CA ALA A 20 0.63 8.50 19.71
C ALA A 20 2.09 8.80 20.10
N ASP A 21 2.69 7.97 20.96
CA ASP A 21 4.07 8.14 21.41
C ASP A 21 5.10 7.90 20.30
N LYS A 22 4.82 6.99 19.35
CA LYS A 22 5.71 6.72 18.22
C LYS A 22 5.57 7.75 17.10
N LEU A 23 4.35 8.22 16.83
CA LEU A 23 4.14 9.31 15.88
C LEU A 23 4.83 10.60 16.33
N ALA A 24 4.84 10.89 17.64
CA ALA A 24 5.55 12.05 18.21
C ALA A 24 7.08 11.99 18.03
N MET A 25 7.66 10.83 17.75
CA MET A 25 9.10 10.69 17.45
C MET A 25 9.43 11.07 16.01
N ILE A 26 8.43 11.17 15.12
CA ILE A 26 8.63 11.45 13.71
C ILE A 26 8.61 12.97 13.50
N PRO A 27 9.67 13.56 12.94
CA PRO A 27 9.69 14.98 12.66
C PRO A 27 8.73 15.32 11.51
N ALA A 28 7.85 16.29 11.74
CA ALA A 28 6.86 16.74 10.75
C ALA A 28 7.38 17.89 9.85
N ASP A 29 8.53 18.48 10.20
CA ASP A 29 9.11 19.66 9.55
C ASP A 29 10.13 19.34 8.45
N LYS A 30 10.40 18.05 8.19
CA LYS A 30 11.36 17.59 7.19
C LYS A 30 10.94 16.28 6.54
N PRO A 31 11.51 15.94 5.37
CA PRO A 31 11.23 14.66 4.72
C PRO A 31 11.57 13.47 5.61
N VAL A 32 10.68 12.48 5.64
CA VAL A 32 10.82 11.23 6.38
C VAL A 32 11.07 10.09 5.40
N VAL A 33 12.25 9.49 5.43
CA VAL A 33 12.56 8.31 4.61
C VAL A 33 12.31 7.05 5.43
N VAL A 34 11.34 6.24 5.00
CA VAL A 34 11.01 4.96 5.62
C VAL A 34 11.57 3.84 4.75
N TYR A 35 12.21 2.85 5.37
CA TYR A 35 12.63 1.64 4.67
C TYR A 35 12.31 0.40 5.49
N CYS A 36 12.04 -0.69 4.79
CA CYS A 36 12.06 -2.03 5.36
C CYS A 36 13.03 -2.88 4.54
N TYR A 37 12.97 -4.21 4.69
CA TYR A 37 13.86 -5.08 3.95
C TYR A 37 13.56 -5.17 2.45
N THR A 38 12.29 -5.01 2.03
CA THR A 38 11.88 -5.22 0.61
C THR A 38 11.18 -4.01 -0.02
N GLY A 39 11.01 -2.92 0.74
CA GLY A 39 10.25 -1.75 0.33
C GLY A 39 8.72 -1.90 0.45
N GLN A 40 8.19 -3.12 0.66
CA GLN A 40 6.74 -3.37 0.71
C GLN A 40 6.11 -2.82 2.00
N THR A 41 6.61 -3.22 3.17
CA THR A 41 6.14 -2.68 4.46
C THR A 41 6.34 -1.17 4.59
N SER A 42 7.47 -0.63 4.13
CA SER A 42 7.70 0.83 4.16
C SER A 42 6.73 1.57 3.25
N SER A 43 6.34 0.98 2.12
CA SER A 43 5.29 1.56 1.26
C SER A 43 3.94 1.62 1.97
N GLN A 44 3.55 0.57 2.71
CA GLN A 44 2.33 0.61 3.54
C GLN A 44 2.38 1.77 4.53
N VAL A 45 3.49 1.87 5.28
CA VAL A 45 3.69 2.93 6.28
C VAL A 45 3.63 4.32 5.64
N VAL A 46 4.31 4.53 4.52
CA VAL A 46 4.40 5.83 3.85
C VAL A 46 3.04 6.29 3.34
N SER A 47 2.18 5.38 2.87
CA SER A 47 0.82 5.75 2.47
C SER A 47 0.05 6.41 3.63
N VAL A 48 0.20 5.87 4.84
CA VAL A 48 -0.50 6.38 6.03
C VAL A 48 0.16 7.63 6.58
N LEU A 49 1.49 7.69 6.67
CA LEU A 49 2.19 8.89 7.11
C LEU A 49 1.87 10.10 6.22
N ASN A 50 1.77 9.91 4.90
CA ASN A 50 1.35 10.98 4.00
C ASN A 50 -0.11 11.42 4.24
N MET A 51 -1.04 10.50 4.57
CA MET A 51 -2.41 10.86 4.96
C MET A 51 -2.45 11.62 6.30
N LEU A 52 -1.47 11.39 7.18
CA LEU A 52 -1.30 12.10 8.45
C LEU A 52 -0.52 13.42 8.30
N GLY A 53 -0.15 13.82 7.08
CA GLY A 53 0.49 15.12 6.80
C GLY A 53 2.02 15.13 6.81
N TYR A 54 2.69 13.99 7.00
CA TYR A 54 4.15 13.91 6.89
C TYR A 54 4.59 13.88 5.42
N ASP A 55 5.73 14.50 5.08
CA ASP A 55 6.39 14.27 3.77
C ASP A 55 7.19 12.96 3.82
N ALA A 56 6.48 11.84 3.71
CA ALA A 56 7.08 10.51 3.81
C ALA A 56 7.42 9.92 2.44
N LYS A 57 8.63 9.35 2.31
CA LYS A 57 9.10 8.61 1.13
C LYS A 57 9.52 7.20 1.52
N SER A 58 9.17 6.22 0.69
CA SER A 58 9.71 4.86 0.84
C SER A 58 11.03 4.77 0.10
N LEU A 59 12.07 4.20 0.75
CA LEU A 59 13.28 3.79 0.04
C LEU A 59 12.91 2.65 -0.92
N LEU A 60 13.06 2.89 -2.22
CA LEU A 60 12.65 1.95 -3.25
C LEU A 60 13.44 0.65 -3.13
N PHE A 61 12.74 -0.49 -3.10
CA PHE A 61 13.31 -1.83 -2.90
C PHE A 61 13.93 -2.10 -1.52
N GLY A 62 13.77 -1.17 -0.57
CA GLY A 62 14.17 -1.35 0.83
C GLY A 62 15.68 -1.30 1.06
N PHE A 63 16.13 -1.82 2.21
CA PHE A 63 17.54 -1.81 2.62
C PHE A 63 18.53 -2.35 1.56
N PRO A 64 18.21 -3.40 0.79
CA PRO A 64 19.11 -3.94 -0.22
C PRO A 64 19.47 -2.94 -1.34
N SER A 65 18.57 -2.03 -1.73
CA SER A 65 18.93 -0.99 -2.72
C SER A 65 19.94 0.01 -2.18
N TRP A 66 20.00 0.18 -0.86
CA TRP A 66 21.02 0.99 -0.21
C TRP A 66 22.31 0.21 -0.05
N ALA A 67 22.25 -1.02 0.46
CA ALA A 67 23.45 -1.79 0.78
C ALA A 67 23.23 -3.30 0.59
N TYR A 68 24.19 -3.93 -0.08
CA TYR A 68 24.43 -5.36 0.07
C TYR A 68 25.47 -5.58 1.17
N VAL A 69 25.12 -6.41 2.17
CA VAL A 69 26.03 -6.83 3.23
C VAL A 69 26.35 -8.31 3.02
N GLU A 70 27.62 -8.60 2.74
CA GLU A 70 28.09 -9.96 2.55
C GLU A 70 27.96 -10.79 3.84
N GLY A 71 27.49 -12.03 3.73
CA GLY A 71 27.32 -12.92 4.88
C GLY A 71 26.10 -12.66 5.75
N LEU A 72 25.25 -11.67 5.44
CA LEU A 72 23.98 -11.45 6.12
C LEU A 72 23.04 -12.63 5.79
N LYS A 73 23.03 -13.64 6.67
CA LYS A 73 22.23 -14.87 6.55
C LYS A 73 20.74 -14.55 6.76
N GLY A 74 20.09 -14.09 5.70
CA GLY A 74 18.64 -14.02 5.55
C GLY A 74 18.27 -14.43 4.13
N PRO A 75 17.00 -14.79 3.85
CA PRO A 75 16.57 -14.94 2.47
C PRO A 75 16.86 -13.62 1.75
N LYS A 76 17.45 -13.70 0.55
CA LYS A 76 17.57 -12.53 -0.32
C LYS A 76 16.18 -11.90 -0.43
N PRO A 77 16.09 -10.56 -0.45
CA PRO A 77 14.82 -9.85 -0.44
C PRO A 77 13.89 -10.31 -1.55
N PHE A 78 14.42 -10.65 -2.72
CA PHE A 78 13.77 -11.35 -3.82
C PHE A 78 14.86 -12.15 -4.53
N ASP A 79 14.67 -13.45 -4.71
CA ASP A 79 15.54 -14.30 -5.51
C ASP A 79 14.76 -14.85 -6.70
N ARG A 80 15.11 -14.40 -7.90
CA ARG A 80 14.41 -14.82 -9.13
C ARG A 80 14.35 -16.33 -9.31
N ALA A 81 15.37 -17.07 -8.86
CA ALA A 81 15.41 -18.52 -9.02
C ALA A 81 14.50 -19.27 -8.04
N VAL A 82 14.09 -18.61 -6.96
CA VAL A 82 13.31 -19.21 -5.86
C VAL A 82 11.90 -18.65 -5.79
N ASP A 83 11.77 -17.32 -5.90
CA ASP A 83 10.52 -16.60 -5.75
C ASP A 83 9.79 -16.38 -7.09
N GLY A 84 10.52 -16.43 -8.22
CA GLY A 84 9.97 -16.21 -9.56
C GLY A 84 9.57 -17.52 -10.23
N HIS A 85 8.28 -17.69 -10.50
CA HIS A 85 7.75 -18.86 -11.20
C HIS A 85 7.05 -18.43 -12.48
N ASP A 86 6.94 -19.29 -13.48
CA ASP A 86 6.18 -18.99 -14.70
C ASP A 86 4.77 -19.58 -14.58
N TYR A 87 3.99 -19.05 -13.63
CA TYR A 87 2.59 -19.43 -13.48
C TYR A 87 1.79 -18.96 -14.69
N MET A 88 0.62 -19.58 -14.90
CA MET A 88 -0.27 -19.23 -16.00
C MET A 88 -0.56 -17.73 -16.00
N VAL A 89 -0.50 -17.10 -17.17
CA VAL A 89 -0.88 -15.71 -17.40
C VAL A 89 -2.05 -15.65 -18.37
N SER A 90 -2.92 -14.66 -18.18
CA SER A 90 -4.01 -14.33 -19.10
C SER A 90 -3.69 -13.03 -19.85
N THR A 91 -4.21 -12.91 -21.06
CA THR A 91 -4.31 -11.64 -21.80
C THR A 91 -5.77 -11.21 -22.00
N GLU A 92 -6.73 -12.01 -21.53
CA GLU A 92 -8.15 -11.70 -21.60
C GLU A 92 -8.51 -10.73 -20.49
N ALA A 93 -9.00 -9.54 -20.85
CA ALA A 93 -9.39 -8.53 -19.89
C ALA A 93 -10.59 -8.99 -19.05
N VAL A 94 -10.50 -8.78 -17.74
CA VAL A 94 -11.57 -9.05 -16.79
C VAL A 94 -12.14 -7.72 -16.31
N GLU A 95 -13.44 -7.51 -16.54
CA GLU A 95 -14.16 -6.36 -16.01
C GLU A 95 -14.65 -6.66 -14.60
N ALA A 96 -14.41 -5.73 -13.68
CA ALA A 96 -15.00 -5.82 -12.35
C ALA A 96 -16.52 -5.64 -12.47
N SER A 97 -17.27 -6.71 -12.21
CA SER A 97 -18.73 -6.72 -12.27
C SER A 97 -19.33 -6.70 -10.87
N GLY A 98 -20.43 -5.97 -10.71
CA GLY A 98 -21.13 -5.83 -9.44
C GLY A 98 -21.05 -4.43 -8.82
N SER A 99 -21.91 -4.21 -7.83
CA SER A 99 -21.90 -3.03 -6.96
C SER A 99 -21.99 -3.54 -5.54
N PHE A 100 -20.93 -3.37 -4.77
CA PHE A 100 -20.77 -3.86 -3.41
C PHE A 100 -20.80 -2.70 -2.42
N ASP A 101 -21.43 -2.94 -1.27
CA ASP A 101 -21.35 -2.01 -0.15
C ASP A 101 -19.95 -2.06 0.46
N GLN A 102 -19.43 -0.88 0.82
CA GLN A 102 -18.13 -0.79 1.49
C GLN A 102 -18.26 -1.30 2.94
N PRO A 103 -17.24 -2.01 3.46
CA PRO A 103 -17.20 -2.37 4.86
C PRO A 103 -17.04 -1.12 5.74
N ALA A 104 -17.30 -1.28 7.04
CA ALA A 104 -17.02 -0.22 8.00
C ALA A 104 -15.49 -0.09 8.21
N PRO A 105 -14.94 1.14 8.28
CA PRO A 105 -13.53 1.34 8.58
C PRO A 105 -13.19 0.84 9.98
N LEU A 106 -11.92 0.52 10.22
CA LEU A 106 -11.46 0.00 11.51
C LEU A 106 -11.56 1.02 12.65
N ALA A 107 -11.57 2.32 12.32
CA ALA A 107 -11.82 3.43 13.23
C ALA A 107 -12.17 4.70 12.45
N ASP A 108 -12.63 5.73 13.16
CA ASP A 108 -13.07 7.00 12.56
C ASP A 108 -11.91 7.89 12.07
N THR A 109 -10.72 7.73 12.67
CA THR A 109 -9.53 8.52 12.32
C THR A 109 -8.49 7.65 11.61
N VAL A 110 -7.71 8.27 10.71
CA VAL A 110 -6.61 7.62 10.00
C VAL A 110 -5.61 7.01 10.97
N ALA A 111 -5.23 7.74 12.04
CA ALA A 111 -4.28 7.26 13.03
C ALA A 111 -4.80 6.02 13.78
N ALA A 112 -6.05 6.05 14.27
CA ALA A 112 -6.64 4.94 15.00
C ALA A 112 -6.86 3.70 14.10
N ALA A 113 -7.29 3.91 12.85
CA ALA A 113 -7.48 2.82 11.90
C ALA A 113 -6.14 2.19 11.51
N ALA A 114 -5.09 3.01 11.36
CA ALA A 114 -3.74 2.53 11.13
C ALA A 114 -3.21 1.74 12.34
N GLU A 115 -3.36 2.25 13.57
CA GLU A 115 -2.98 1.50 14.78
C GLU A 115 -3.70 0.15 14.87
N ALA A 116 -5.02 0.13 14.62
CA ALA A 116 -5.83 -1.08 14.61
C ALA A 116 -5.40 -2.11 13.56
N TYR A 117 -4.98 -1.65 12.37
CA TYR A 117 -4.46 -2.51 11.32
C TYR A 117 -3.03 -2.98 11.62
N PHE A 118 -2.10 -2.05 11.80
CA PHE A 118 -0.67 -2.36 11.89
C PHE A 118 -0.30 -3.15 13.14
N SER A 119 -1.02 -2.99 14.26
CA SER A 119 -0.80 -3.79 15.48
C SER A 119 -0.93 -5.31 15.24
N LYS A 120 -1.76 -5.71 14.26
CA LYS A 120 -1.92 -7.11 13.83
C LYS A 120 -0.84 -7.58 12.86
N GLY A 121 -0.07 -6.66 12.28
CA GLY A 121 0.97 -6.92 11.29
C GLY A 121 0.48 -6.73 9.85
N THR A 122 1.41 -6.44 8.94
CA THR A 122 1.09 -6.23 7.54
C THR A 122 0.76 -7.54 6.82
N LYS A 123 -0.23 -7.49 5.92
CA LYS A 123 -0.71 -8.66 5.19
C LYS A 123 -0.04 -8.80 3.83
N ASN A 124 0.58 -9.96 3.60
CA ASN A 124 1.17 -10.35 2.32
C ASN A 124 0.84 -11.83 2.07
N ILE A 125 0.65 -12.20 0.80
CA ILE A 125 0.41 -13.58 0.36
C ILE A 125 1.44 -13.96 -0.71
N LYS A 126 1.89 -15.22 -0.74
CA LYS A 126 2.84 -15.66 -1.78
C LYS A 126 2.12 -15.96 -3.08
N ALA A 127 2.83 -15.84 -4.20
CA ALA A 127 2.31 -16.25 -5.50
C ALA A 127 1.95 -17.74 -5.55
N SER A 128 2.74 -18.60 -4.88
CA SER A 128 2.42 -20.03 -4.73
C SER A 128 1.07 -20.27 -4.07
N ASP A 129 0.78 -19.56 -2.98
CA ASP A 129 -0.45 -19.77 -2.21
C ASP A 129 -1.67 -19.29 -3.01
N VAL A 130 -1.55 -18.17 -3.72
CA VAL A 130 -2.59 -17.70 -4.66
C VAL A 130 -2.78 -18.69 -5.80
N PHE A 131 -1.70 -19.20 -6.38
CA PHE A 131 -1.77 -20.19 -7.44
C PHE A 131 -2.44 -21.48 -6.96
N GLU A 132 -2.11 -21.96 -5.77
CA GLU A 132 -2.74 -23.15 -5.17
C GLU A 132 -4.25 -22.96 -5.01
N ASN A 133 -4.72 -21.84 -4.44
CA ASN A 133 -6.16 -21.55 -4.31
C ASN A 133 -6.86 -21.58 -5.68
N LEU A 134 -6.31 -20.87 -6.68
CA LEU A 134 -6.92 -20.81 -8.02
C LEU A 134 -6.94 -22.15 -8.77
N ASN A 135 -6.21 -23.17 -8.30
CA ASN A 135 -6.04 -24.45 -8.99
C ASN A 135 -6.40 -25.67 -8.12
N ASP A 136 -7.01 -25.47 -6.95
CA ASP A 136 -7.43 -26.57 -6.07
C ASP A 136 -8.80 -27.16 -6.45
N GLY A 137 -9.53 -26.49 -7.34
CA GLY A 137 -10.87 -26.90 -7.81
C GLY A 137 -12.02 -26.36 -6.96
N ASP A 138 -11.77 -25.51 -5.97
CA ASP A 138 -12.76 -24.86 -5.10
C ASP A 138 -12.77 -23.33 -5.28
N ALA A 139 -13.56 -22.87 -6.25
CA ALA A 139 -13.70 -21.44 -6.52
C ALA A 139 -14.32 -20.61 -5.36
N SER A 140 -14.76 -21.25 -4.26
CA SER A 140 -15.28 -20.52 -3.10
C SER A 140 -14.19 -19.84 -2.27
N ASN A 141 -12.94 -20.29 -2.39
CA ASN A 141 -11.79 -19.70 -1.70
C ASN A 141 -10.97 -18.75 -2.60
N ASP A 142 -11.35 -18.62 -3.88
CA ASP A 142 -10.66 -17.78 -4.85
C ASP A 142 -10.67 -16.30 -4.40
N PRO A 143 -9.50 -15.66 -4.30
CA PRO A 143 -9.44 -14.26 -3.94
C PRO A 143 -9.97 -13.37 -5.08
N PHE A 144 -10.47 -12.20 -4.72
CA PHE A 144 -10.69 -11.13 -5.68
C PHE A 144 -9.34 -10.49 -6.05
N LEU A 145 -8.92 -10.72 -7.29
CA LEU A 145 -7.59 -10.34 -7.78
C LEU A 145 -7.61 -8.96 -8.43
N ILE A 146 -6.69 -8.09 -8.02
CA ILE A 146 -6.59 -6.72 -8.52
C ILE A 146 -5.16 -6.45 -8.99
N ASP A 147 -5.00 -6.12 -10.28
CA ASP A 147 -3.74 -5.68 -10.85
C ASP A 147 -3.71 -4.15 -10.97
N VAL A 148 -2.81 -3.49 -10.24
CA VAL A 148 -2.64 -2.04 -10.27
C VAL A 148 -1.51 -1.55 -11.17
N ARG A 149 -0.94 -2.44 -12.00
CA ARG A 149 0.00 -2.06 -13.07
C ARG A 149 -0.72 -1.25 -14.14
N LYS A 150 0.07 -0.64 -15.03
CA LYS A 150 -0.46 0.09 -16.18
C LYS A 150 -1.29 -0.85 -17.08
N PRO A 151 -2.34 -0.34 -17.74
CA PRO A 151 -3.20 -1.14 -18.62
C PRO A 151 -2.42 -1.90 -19.70
N GLU A 152 -1.35 -1.30 -20.26
CA GLU A 152 -0.55 -1.94 -21.30
C GLU A 152 0.23 -3.15 -20.76
N ASP A 153 0.73 -3.08 -19.53
CA ASP A 153 1.48 -4.17 -18.91
C ASP A 153 0.53 -5.27 -18.41
N TYR A 154 -0.69 -4.92 -18.03
CA TYR A 154 -1.77 -5.88 -17.73
C TYR A 154 -2.22 -6.62 -19.00
N ALA A 155 -2.47 -5.90 -20.09
CA ALA A 155 -2.91 -6.47 -21.36
C ALA A 155 -1.85 -7.39 -22.00
N ALA A 156 -0.57 -7.10 -21.79
CA ALA A 156 0.53 -7.95 -22.22
C ALA A 156 0.62 -9.28 -21.44
N GLY A 157 -0.03 -9.37 -20.26
CA GLY A 157 -0.07 -10.56 -19.44
C GLY A 157 -0.33 -10.22 -17.97
N HIS A 158 -1.33 -10.87 -17.36
CA HIS A 158 -1.73 -10.69 -15.97
C HIS A 158 -2.13 -12.01 -15.32
N ILE A 159 -2.37 -11.98 -14.01
CA ILE A 159 -2.85 -13.16 -13.25
C ILE A 159 -4.27 -13.48 -13.74
N PRO A 160 -4.57 -14.72 -14.17
CA PRO A 160 -5.92 -15.08 -14.62
C PRO A 160 -6.99 -14.68 -13.60
N GLY A 161 -8.06 -14.03 -14.07
CA GLY A 161 -9.14 -13.52 -13.21
C GLY A 161 -8.90 -12.14 -12.58
N ALA A 162 -7.70 -11.56 -12.69
CA ALA A 162 -7.41 -10.25 -12.12
C ALA A 162 -8.07 -9.11 -12.90
N VAL A 163 -8.66 -8.15 -12.18
CA VAL A 163 -9.19 -6.90 -12.73
C VAL A 163 -8.11 -5.82 -12.75
N ASN A 164 -8.03 -5.02 -13.83
CA ASN A 164 -7.08 -3.91 -13.87
C ASN A 164 -7.68 -2.65 -13.23
N MET A 165 -7.07 -2.16 -12.16
CA MET A 165 -7.50 -0.94 -11.48
C MET A 165 -6.31 -0.03 -11.18
N SER A 166 -6.31 1.18 -11.73
CA SER A 166 -5.22 2.13 -11.50
C SER A 166 -5.11 2.53 -10.03
N ALA A 167 -3.91 2.39 -9.45
CA ALA A 167 -3.61 2.86 -8.09
C ALA A 167 -3.92 4.37 -7.88
N LYS A 168 -3.88 5.17 -8.96
CA LYS A 168 -4.13 6.63 -8.89
C LYS A 168 -5.59 6.98 -8.66
N THR A 169 -6.51 6.16 -9.17
CA THR A 169 -7.96 6.37 -9.07
C THR A 169 -8.63 5.29 -8.24
N PHE A 170 -7.85 4.49 -7.51
CA PHE A 170 -8.32 3.30 -6.83
C PHE A 170 -9.42 3.58 -5.80
N PHE A 171 -9.25 4.65 -5.02
CA PHE A 171 -10.13 5.02 -3.92
C PHE A 171 -11.28 5.96 -4.34
N THR A 172 -11.63 6.02 -5.63
CA THR A 172 -12.88 6.70 -6.04
C THR A 172 -14.09 5.88 -5.58
N PRO A 173 -15.25 6.51 -5.30
CA PRO A 173 -16.46 5.78 -4.93
C PRO A 173 -16.86 4.71 -5.95
N GLU A 174 -16.70 5.01 -7.24
CA GLU A 174 -16.98 4.08 -8.34
C GLU A 174 -16.10 2.83 -8.28
N ASN A 175 -14.80 2.98 -8.00
CA ASN A 175 -13.88 1.86 -7.95
C ASN A 175 -14.01 1.05 -6.67
N LEU A 176 -14.27 1.70 -5.52
CA LEU A 176 -14.54 0.99 -4.27
C LEU A 176 -15.83 0.16 -4.34
N ALA A 177 -16.85 0.64 -5.06
CA ALA A 177 -18.09 -0.10 -5.27
C ALA A 177 -17.90 -1.39 -6.10
N LYS A 178 -16.76 -1.57 -6.76
CA LYS A 178 -16.45 -2.79 -7.53
C LYS A 178 -15.75 -3.87 -6.70
N ILE A 179 -15.42 -3.58 -5.44
CA ILE A 179 -14.62 -4.45 -4.59
C ILE A 179 -15.53 -5.19 -3.59
N PRO A 180 -15.60 -6.54 -3.64
CA PRO A 180 -16.38 -7.31 -2.67
C PRO A 180 -15.78 -7.23 -1.26
N ALA A 181 -16.61 -6.92 -0.28
CA ALA A 181 -16.19 -6.82 1.13
C ALA A 181 -16.14 -8.18 1.85
N ASP A 182 -16.79 -9.20 1.29
CA ASP A 182 -16.95 -10.56 1.84
C ASP A 182 -15.91 -11.56 1.30
N LYS A 183 -14.95 -11.09 0.49
CA LYS A 183 -13.88 -11.91 -0.08
C LYS A 183 -12.50 -11.45 0.36
N GLN A 184 -11.56 -12.38 0.39
CA GLN A 184 -10.14 -12.04 0.38
C GLN A 184 -9.82 -11.26 -0.89
N ILE A 185 -9.09 -10.16 -0.77
CA ILE A 185 -8.62 -9.35 -1.90
C ILE A 185 -7.12 -9.52 -2.00
N VAL A 186 -6.61 -9.80 -3.20
CA VAL A 186 -5.18 -9.85 -3.48
C VAL A 186 -4.84 -8.77 -4.50
N VAL A 187 -3.99 -7.83 -4.09
CA VAL A 187 -3.55 -6.73 -4.95
C VAL A 187 -2.11 -6.97 -5.38
N ASN A 188 -1.85 -6.90 -6.69
CA ASN A 188 -0.50 -6.96 -7.24
C ASN A 188 -0.14 -5.67 -7.99
N CYS A 189 1.14 -5.34 -7.97
CA CYS A 189 1.75 -4.41 -8.92
C CYS A 189 3.00 -5.07 -9.52
N TYR A 190 3.99 -4.32 -9.99
CA TYR A 190 5.24 -4.91 -10.49
C TYR A 190 6.04 -5.63 -9.39
N THR A 191 6.22 -4.99 -8.23
CA THR A 191 7.14 -5.43 -7.16
C THR A 191 6.50 -5.51 -5.77
N GLY A 192 5.19 -5.32 -5.69
CA GLY A 192 4.42 -5.29 -4.43
C GLY A 192 4.48 -3.96 -3.65
N GLN A 193 5.31 -3.00 -4.06
CA GLN A 193 5.44 -1.72 -3.33
C GLN A 193 4.22 -0.79 -3.50
N THR A 194 3.77 -0.56 -4.74
CA THR A 194 2.54 0.22 -4.99
C THR A 194 1.30 -0.50 -4.48
N ALA A 195 1.19 -1.82 -4.70
CA ALA A 195 0.09 -2.62 -4.18
C ALA A 195 0.04 -2.60 -2.65
N SER A 196 1.20 -2.59 -1.97
CA SER A 196 1.26 -2.39 -0.51
C SER A 196 0.58 -1.10 -0.05
N GLN A 197 0.74 0.02 -0.77
CA GLN A 197 0.04 1.28 -0.41
C GLN A 197 -1.48 1.14 -0.52
N VAL A 198 -1.95 0.44 -1.55
CA VAL A 198 -3.38 0.16 -1.75
C VAL A 198 -3.91 -0.74 -0.62
N VAL A 199 -3.17 -1.79 -0.28
CA VAL A 199 -3.54 -2.80 0.73
C VAL A 199 -3.64 -2.20 2.13
N SER A 200 -2.75 -1.29 2.52
CA SER A 200 -2.86 -0.63 3.83
C SER A 200 -4.14 0.18 3.96
N VAL A 201 -4.48 0.96 2.93
CA VAL A 201 -5.70 1.78 2.95
C VAL A 201 -6.94 0.90 2.88
N LEU A 202 -6.97 -0.15 2.05
CA LEU A 202 -8.07 -1.11 2.02
C LEU A 202 -8.32 -1.77 3.39
N ASN A 203 -7.27 -2.23 4.07
CA ASN A 203 -7.44 -2.82 5.41
C ASN A 203 -7.92 -1.80 6.44
N MET A 204 -7.47 -0.54 6.37
CA MET A 204 -7.98 0.54 7.23
C MET A 204 -9.47 0.82 6.98
N LEU A 205 -9.93 0.65 5.74
CA LEU A 205 -11.35 0.72 5.36
C LEU A 205 -12.15 -0.55 5.73
N GLY A 206 -11.52 -1.59 6.30
CA GLY A 206 -12.20 -2.79 6.79
C GLY A 206 -12.20 -3.98 5.81
N TYR A 207 -11.56 -3.87 4.65
CA TYR A 207 -11.42 -4.99 3.71
C TYR A 207 -10.37 -6.01 4.16
N ASP A 208 -10.53 -7.28 3.77
CA ASP A 208 -9.50 -8.32 3.95
C ASP A 208 -8.52 -8.36 2.76
N ALA A 209 -7.65 -7.35 2.68
CA ALA A 209 -6.72 -7.21 1.56
C ALA A 209 -5.30 -7.70 1.87
N TYR A 210 -4.67 -8.35 0.90
CA TYR A 210 -3.30 -8.85 0.92
C TYR A 210 -2.52 -8.28 -0.25
N ASN A 211 -1.28 -7.91 0.01
CA ASN A 211 -0.33 -7.59 -1.05
C ASN A 211 0.27 -8.89 -1.60
N LEU A 212 0.27 -9.06 -2.93
CA LEU A 212 1.03 -10.16 -3.54
C LEU A 212 2.52 -9.91 -3.28
N LYS A 213 3.14 -10.80 -2.51
CA LYS A 213 4.54 -10.68 -2.10
C LYS A 213 5.44 -10.63 -3.33
N PHE A 214 6.20 -9.54 -3.47
CA PHE A 214 7.03 -9.22 -4.63
C PHE A 214 6.28 -8.89 -5.92
N GLY A 215 4.96 -8.74 -5.86
CA GLY A 215 4.13 -8.38 -7.00
C GLY A 215 4.20 -9.41 -8.13
N PHE A 216 3.91 -8.95 -9.35
CA PHE A 216 3.88 -9.78 -10.55
C PHE A 216 5.25 -10.38 -10.90
N ALA A 217 6.36 -9.80 -10.41
CA ALA A 217 7.70 -10.37 -10.59
C ALA A 217 7.87 -11.76 -9.93
N ALA A 218 7.09 -12.07 -8.88
CA ALA A 218 7.03 -13.44 -8.33
C ALA A 218 6.09 -14.37 -9.12
N TRP A 219 5.16 -13.81 -9.90
CA TRP A 219 4.16 -14.58 -10.64
C TRP A 219 4.63 -15.03 -12.03
N SER A 220 5.36 -14.17 -12.76
CA SER A 220 5.95 -14.52 -14.05
C SER A 220 7.29 -13.79 -14.26
N PRO A 221 8.38 -14.53 -14.55
CA PRO A 221 9.68 -13.98 -14.90
C PRO A 221 9.83 -13.75 -16.41
N SER A 222 8.75 -13.82 -17.19
CA SER A 222 8.72 -13.47 -18.62
C SER A 222 8.78 -11.93 -18.79
N GLY A 223 9.51 -11.40 -19.77
CA GLY A 223 9.87 -9.96 -19.92
C GLY A 223 8.73 -8.91 -20.01
N VAL A 224 7.51 -9.28 -19.61
CA VAL A 224 6.33 -8.45 -19.39
C VAL A 224 6.42 -7.63 -18.09
N TYR A 225 7.43 -7.87 -17.23
CA TYR A 225 7.76 -7.01 -16.08
C TYR A 225 8.94 -6.07 -16.38
N LYS A 226 8.84 -4.82 -15.89
CA LYS A 226 9.86 -3.76 -16.05
C LYS A 226 10.96 -3.75 -14.98
N PHE A 227 10.93 -4.69 -14.04
CA PHE A 227 11.85 -4.70 -12.90
C PHE A 227 13.01 -5.68 -13.13
N ASN A 228 14.23 -5.18 -13.29
CA ASN A 228 15.42 -6.04 -13.33
C ASN A 228 16.28 -5.78 -12.10
N VAL A 229 16.45 -6.81 -11.26
CA VAL A 229 17.31 -6.72 -10.07
C VAL A 229 18.77 -6.47 -10.43
N ALA A 230 19.21 -6.92 -11.62
CA ALA A 230 20.58 -6.71 -12.10
C ALA A 230 20.86 -5.24 -12.47
N ASP A 231 19.80 -4.46 -12.76
CA ASP A 231 19.92 -3.05 -13.13
C ASP A 231 19.76 -2.13 -11.90
N SER A 232 19.54 -2.69 -10.71
CA SER A 232 19.45 -1.93 -9.47
C SER A 232 20.87 -1.62 -8.94
N PRO A 233 21.24 -0.35 -8.70
CA PRO A 233 22.54 0.02 -8.18
C PRO A 233 22.65 -0.42 -6.71
N MET A 234 23.12 -1.64 -6.47
CA MET A 234 23.37 -2.17 -5.14
C MET A 234 24.72 -1.63 -4.65
N TYR A 235 24.75 -0.72 -3.68
CA TYR A 235 26.02 -0.29 -3.08
C TYR A 235 26.56 -1.41 -2.17
N ARG A 236 27.86 -1.71 -2.26
CA ARG A 236 28.51 -2.64 -1.33
C ARG A 236 28.87 -1.88 -0.06
N PHE A 237 28.40 -2.34 1.09
CA PHE A 237 28.88 -1.86 2.38
C PHE A 237 29.86 -2.90 2.93
N GLU A 238 31.07 -2.47 3.25
CA GLU A 238 32.00 -3.26 4.08
C GLU A 238 31.68 -2.96 5.54
N GLY A 239 31.36 -3.98 6.35
CA GLY A 239 31.12 -3.76 7.77
C GLY A 239 30.79 -5.03 8.55
N THR A 240 31.74 -5.48 9.37
CA THR A 240 31.42 -6.21 10.61
C THR A 240 30.63 -5.25 11.50
N GLY A 241 29.44 -5.66 11.99
CA GLY A 241 28.50 -4.81 12.70
C GLY A 241 29.16 -3.79 13.64
N VAL A 242 29.02 -2.50 13.33
CA VAL A 242 29.44 -1.43 14.22
C VAL A 242 28.19 -0.67 14.63
N ALA A 243 27.88 -0.74 15.92
CA ALA A 243 26.96 0.18 16.55
C ALA A 243 27.56 1.59 16.45
N ALA A 244 26.91 2.49 15.72
CA ALA A 244 27.20 3.91 15.82
C ALA A 244 26.33 4.48 16.95
N GLU A 245 26.97 5.10 17.94
CA GLU A 245 26.29 5.87 18.98
C GLU A 245 25.40 6.94 18.32
N ALA A 246 24.11 6.91 18.68
CA ALA A 246 23.13 7.89 18.22
C ALA A 246 23.47 9.27 18.81
N PRO A 247 23.49 10.35 18.02
CA PRO A 247 23.53 11.70 18.59
C PRO A 247 22.23 11.96 19.35
N ALA A 248 22.34 12.59 20.52
CA ALA A 248 21.21 12.99 21.34
C ALA A 248 20.26 13.89 20.53
N ALA A 249 19.01 13.44 20.39
CA ALA A 249 17.97 14.21 19.73
C ALA A 249 17.45 15.31 20.66
N GLU A 250 17.55 16.57 20.25
CA GLU A 250 16.72 17.65 20.79
C GLU A 250 15.27 17.44 20.34
N ALA A 251 14.33 17.63 21.27
CA ALA A 251 12.90 17.42 21.03
C ALA A 251 12.36 18.50 20.06
N PRO A 252 11.74 18.13 18.92
CA PRO A 252 11.09 19.10 18.06
C PRO A 252 9.75 19.54 18.66
N ALA A 253 9.38 20.79 18.40
CA ALA A 253 8.13 21.39 18.84
C ALA A 253 6.91 20.68 18.24
N THR A 254 5.94 20.37 19.10
CA THR A 254 4.65 19.76 18.72
C THR A 254 3.79 20.76 17.94
N ALA A 255 3.58 20.51 16.66
CA ALA A 255 2.49 21.12 15.89
C ALA A 255 1.26 20.22 16.01
N GLU A 256 0.20 20.70 16.66
CA GLU A 256 -1.08 19.99 16.76
C GLU A 256 -1.84 20.17 15.44
N GLN A 257 -1.87 19.12 14.63
CA GLN A 257 -2.69 19.04 13.42
C GLN A 257 -3.99 18.28 13.73
N ALA A 258 -5.12 18.78 13.23
CA ALA A 258 -6.41 18.09 13.34
C ALA A 258 -6.30 16.68 12.71
N PRO A 259 -6.84 15.64 13.36
CA PRO A 259 -6.66 14.27 12.89
C PRO A 259 -7.37 14.06 11.54
N ALA A 260 -6.63 13.53 10.56
CA ALA A 260 -7.23 13.10 9.30
C ALA A 260 -8.28 12.01 9.56
N THR A 261 -9.45 12.12 8.92
CA THR A 261 -10.55 11.16 9.04
C THR A 261 -10.63 10.27 7.80
N LEU A 262 -10.99 9.00 7.98
CA LEU A 262 -11.32 8.13 6.85
C LEU A 262 -12.69 8.52 6.28
N PRO A 263 -12.95 8.27 4.98
CA PRO A 263 -14.27 8.50 4.41
C PRO A 263 -15.30 7.63 5.13
N VAL A 264 -16.38 8.24 5.60
CA VAL A 264 -17.53 7.53 6.18
C VAL A 264 -18.44 7.09 5.05
N SER A 265 -18.87 5.83 5.04
CA SER A 265 -19.85 5.34 4.08
C SER A 265 -21.19 6.05 4.32
N GLY A 266 -21.55 6.97 3.42
CA GLY A 266 -22.88 7.60 3.38
C GLY A 266 -22.86 9.12 3.34
N GLY A 267 -23.19 9.65 2.15
CA GLY A 267 -23.57 11.04 1.92
C GLY A 267 -22.39 12.00 1.76
N VAL A 268 -21.98 12.25 0.52
CA VAL A 268 -21.11 13.37 0.18
C VAL A 268 -21.85 14.67 0.52
N PRO A 269 -21.39 15.51 1.47
CA PRO A 269 -21.74 16.91 1.41
C PRO A 269 -20.91 17.49 0.27
N VAL A 270 -21.58 17.72 -0.86
CA VAL A 270 -20.99 18.47 -1.97
C VAL A 270 -20.78 19.89 -1.48
N ASP A 271 -19.53 20.23 -1.13
CA ASP A 271 -19.11 21.61 -0.89
C ASP A 271 -18.97 22.29 -2.25
N PHE A 272 -20.07 22.89 -2.71
CA PHE A 272 -20.07 23.73 -3.91
C PHE A 272 -19.47 25.09 -3.57
N ASN A 273 -18.15 25.17 -3.60
CA ASN A 273 -17.48 26.46 -3.65
C ASN A 273 -16.38 26.43 -4.73
N TRP A 274 -16.62 27.25 -5.76
CA TRP A 274 -15.71 27.69 -6.82
C TRP A 274 -15.59 26.83 -8.08
N VAL A 275 -16.61 26.91 -8.96
CA VAL A 275 -16.40 26.99 -10.41
C VAL A 275 -17.34 28.06 -10.97
N TYR A 276 -16.82 29.27 -11.17
CA TYR A 276 -17.49 30.30 -11.97
C TYR A 276 -17.38 29.90 -13.45
N PHE A 277 -18.48 29.43 -14.04
CA PHE A 277 -18.72 29.56 -15.47
C PHE A 277 -19.86 30.55 -15.70
N LEU A 278 -19.50 31.67 -16.31
CA LEU A 278 -20.41 32.64 -16.93
C LEU A 278 -21.22 31.93 -18.03
N VAL A 279 -22.55 31.80 -17.87
CA VAL A 279 -23.58 32.17 -18.88
C VAL A 279 -24.93 32.30 -18.16
N GLY A 280 -25.46 33.53 -18.13
CA GLY A 280 -26.89 33.89 -18.27
C GLY A 280 -27.99 33.25 -17.40
N GLY A 281 -28.56 34.07 -16.49
CA GLY A 281 -30.02 34.07 -16.26
C GLY A 281 -30.54 33.60 -14.89
N GLY A 282 -30.84 34.56 -14.00
CA GLY A 282 -32.08 34.63 -13.21
C GLY A 282 -32.41 33.56 -12.13
N LEU A 283 -32.20 33.94 -10.87
CA LEU A 283 -33.19 33.98 -9.77
C LEU A 283 -34.10 32.75 -9.47
N LEU A 284 -33.91 32.11 -8.31
CA LEU A 284 -34.77 32.21 -7.11
C LEU A 284 -34.47 31.06 -6.12
N GLY A 285 -34.23 31.43 -4.86
CA GLY A 285 -34.01 30.50 -3.76
C GLY A 285 -35.30 29.95 -3.15
N ALA A 286 -35.24 28.75 -2.60
CA ALA A 286 -36.03 28.30 -1.47
C ALA A 286 -35.36 27.05 -0.88
N GLY A 287 -34.81 27.20 0.33
CA GLY A 287 -34.36 26.06 1.13
C GLY A 287 -35.56 25.34 1.73
N VAL A 288 -35.60 24.02 1.59
CA VAL A 288 -36.49 23.15 2.37
C VAL A 288 -35.65 22.08 3.04
N TYR A 289 -35.55 22.23 4.36
CA TYR A 289 -35.01 21.25 5.29
C TYR A 289 -36.08 20.17 5.51
N LEU A 290 -35.76 18.90 5.27
CA LEU A 290 -36.59 17.78 5.73
C LEU A 290 -35.76 16.79 6.55
N ARG A 291 -36.30 16.51 7.73
CA ARG A 291 -35.72 15.80 8.87
C ARG A 291 -36.14 14.32 8.80
N ARG A 292 -35.13 13.44 8.88
CA ARG A 292 -35.07 12.03 9.37
C ARG A 292 -36.27 11.08 9.20
N LYS A 293 -35.96 9.85 8.79
CA LYS A 293 -36.02 8.67 9.67
C LYS A 293 -34.77 7.82 9.48
#